data_AF-A0A1G8UW88-F1
#
_entry.id   AF-A0A1G8UW88-F1
#
_cell.length_a   1.000
_cell.length_b   1.000
_cell.length_c   1.000
_cell.angle_alpha   90.00
_cell.angle_beta   90.00
_cell.angle_gamma   90.00
#
_symmetry.space_group_name_H-M   'P 1'
#
loop_
_entity.id
_entity.type
_entity.pdbx_description
1 polymer ?
#
loop_
_entity_poly.entity_id
_entity_poly.type
_entity_poly.pdbx_seq_one_letter_code
_entity_poly.pdbx_strand_id
1 'polypeptide(L)'
;MSNQGGDSDADDTAGGTRPTASETATRSRERSTGTQNDRRPSGLAGRIALVVVGVFLLATVAGGNVAIAADRTVLDSNHVIEQMDEEGLFTEQTGEFRDEVADEIEAGTEGLSLPPGLGLGEFDPQTTADESVSTDYVREQAVNNIEQLYAFLHGDRDDLAFAIDIGPVKRSVAESVTENAVVDTATLVGEGTDRLDRERVAALGTDEDSFQEAQLDASDREVDALKSTIESDTESRGYTAELTDVLVSLQFTVVDGLTGELTYEEYSTQRDANEDELKAALGTEAVADIGETITLGGEDEDPSETFAGAADIVQLIATLTLVLPALALALVGVIGGLTRDLVRTARVAGGALLGAGLLGVVARFVAPGVLMPDGEETDALADGLVATVESMLETLGTQSILLAAAGVVLVGLAVADRRGYLDGITGS
;
A
#
# COMPACT_ATOMS: atom_id res chain seq x y z
N MET A 1 22.52 17.91 29.60
CA MET A 1 21.63 17.04 30.41
C MET A 1 21.94 15.61 29.94
N SER A 2 22.81 14.80 30.55
CA SER A 2 23.17 14.56 31.96
C SER A 2 22.11 13.79 32.75
N ASN A 3 22.06 12.47 32.51
CA ASN A 3 21.60 11.40 33.40
C ASN A 3 22.29 10.12 32.83
N GLN A 4 23.18 9.36 33.49
CA GLN A 4 23.14 8.74 34.83
C GLN A 4 21.77 8.10 35.11
N GLY A 5 21.65 6.81 35.44
CA GLY A 5 22.64 5.78 35.74
C GLY A 5 22.01 4.84 36.79
N GLY A 6 22.12 3.52 36.64
CA GLY A 6 21.42 2.59 37.51
C GLY A 6 21.83 1.14 37.34
N ASP A 7 22.85 0.73 38.08
CA ASP A 7 23.13 -0.68 38.41
C ASP A 7 22.09 -1.23 39.40
N SER A 8 21.76 -2.52 39.28
CA SER A 8 21.24 -3.49 40.30
C SER A 8 20.45 -4.60 39.58
N ASP A 9 20.43 -5.86 40.01
CA ASP A 9 21.21 -6.55 41.05
C ASP A 9 21.37 -8.04 40.67
N ALA A 10 22.27 -8.75 41.36
CA ALA A 10 22.49 -10.19 41.18
C ALA A 10 21.95 -11.00 42.36
N ASP A 11 21.34 -12.16 42.08
CA ASP A 11 21.11 -13.27 43.02
C ASP A 11 20.88 -14.52 42.12
N ASP A 12 21.82 -15.45 41.97
CA ASP A 12 22.25 -16.49 42.91
C ASP A 12 21.11 -17.34 43.49
N THR A 13 21.02 -18.60 43.05
CA THR A 13 20.50 -19.68 43.89
C THR A 13 21.04 -21.03 43.42
N ALA A 14 21.86 -21.64 44.27
CA ALA A 14 22.51 -22.93 44.03
C ALA A 14 21.65 -24.15 44.40
N GLY A 15 22.08 -25.32 43.93
CA GLY A 15 21.93 -26.59 44.67
C GLY A 15 21.21 -27.74 43.95
N GLY A 16 21.75 -28.96 44.05
CA GLY A 16 21.06 -30.15 43.49
C GLY A 16 21.84 -31.46 43.27
N THR A 17 22.90 -31.71 44.02
CA THR A 17 23.52 -33.04 44.32
C THR A 17 23.17 -34.30 43.48
N ARG A 18 24.21 -34.92 42.88
CA ARG A 18 24.30 -36.39 42.67
C ARG A 18 24.14 -37.13 44.01
N PRO A 19 23.52 -38.32 44.05
CA PRO A 19 24.30 -39.58 44.02
C PRO A 19 23.58 -40.68 43.18
N THR A 20 24.01 -41.94 43.01
CA THR A 20 25.14 -42.75 43.57
C THR A 20 25.68 -43.69 42.46
N ALA A 21 26.38 -44.79 42.81
CA ALA A 21 26.69 -45.93 41.92
C ALA A 21 26.45 -47.27 42.65
N SER A 22 26.48 -48.38 41.89
CA SER A 22 26.70 -49.76 42.34
C SER A 22 25.64 -50.46 43.18
N GLU A 23 24.99 -51.48 42.61
CA GLU A 23 24.96 -52.79 43.28
C GLU A 23 25.12 -53.94 42.27
N THR A 24 25.93 -54.93 42.63
CA THR A 24 26.25 -56.11 41.81
C THR A 24 25.78 -57.36 42.54
N ALA A 25 24.75 -58.05 42.03
CA ALA A 25 24.29 -59.31 42.60
C ALA A 25 24.04 -60.36 41.51
N THR A 26 24.86 -61.41 41.53
CA THR A 26 24.78 -62.58 40.64
C THR A 26 24.05 -63.72 41.34
N ARG A 27 23.09 -64.40 40.68
CA ARG A 27 23.04 -65.88 40.49
C ARG A 27 21.68 -66.45 40.07
N SER A 28 21.79 -67.69 39.58
CA SER A 28 20.75 -68.71 39.33
C SER A 28 19.85 -68.43 38.12
N ARG A 29 20.07 -69.11 37.00
CA ARG A 29 19.66 -70.52 36.74
C ARG A 29 18.17 -70.74 37.01
N GLU A 30 17.38 -70.62 35.96
CA GLU A 30 16.36 -71.63 35.69
C GLU A 30 16.26 -71.94 34.19
N ARG A 31 15.77 -73.15 33.90
CA ARG A 31 15.98 -73.86 32.63
C ARG A 31 14.62 -74.02 31.95
N SER A 32 14.21 -73.04 31.15
CA SER A 32 12.96 -73.13 30.37
C SER A 32 13.25 -73.38 28.90
N THR A 33 12.89 -74.57 28.44
CA THR A 33 12.87 -74.95 27.03
C THR A 33 11.61 -74.44 26.34
N GLY A 34 11.77 -73.82 25.17
CA GLY A 34 10.68 -73.59 24.24
C GLY A 34 9.98 -72.24 24.37
N THR A 35 10.34 -71.31 23.49
CA THR A 35 9.47 -70.94 22.37
C THR A 35 10.21 -70.00 21.43
N GLN A 36 9.94 -70.17 20.13
CA GLN A 36 10.42 -69.31 19.06
C GLN A 36 9.72 -67.95 19.23
N ASN A 37 10.37 -67.02 19.94
CA ASN A 37 9.78 -65.75 20.32
C ASN A 37 9.81 -64.78 19.11
N ASP A 38 8.87 -65.02 18.21
CA ASP A 38 8.49 -64.21 17.06
C ASP A 38 8.00 -62.84 17.58
N ARG A 39 8.95 -61.97 17.98
CA ARG A 39 8.69 -60.59 18.42
C ARG A 39 8.26 -59.73 17.22
N ARG A 40 7.09 -60.07 16.67
CA ARG A 40 6.31 -59.16 15.84
C ARG A 40 6.00 -57.94 16.71
N PRO A 41 6.50 -56.74 16.37
CA PRO A 41 6.18 -55.55 17.16
C PRO A 41 4.66 -55.40 17.21
N SER A 42 4.14 -55.14 18.41
CA SER A 42 2.70 -55.16 18.72
C SER A 42 1.94 -54.25 17.75
N GLY A 43 1.05 -54.86 16.96
CA GLY A 43 0.44 -54.27 15.77
C GLY A 43 -0.57 -53.15 16.01
N LEU A 44 -0.49 -52.44 17.14
CA LEU A 44 -1.31 -51.30 17.50
C LEU A 44 -0.50 -50.00 17.38
N ALA A 45 0.69 -49.92 18.00
CA ALA A 45 1.60 -48.78 17.88
C ALA A 45 2.03 -48.51 16.43
N GLY A 46 2.39 -49.56 15.69
CA GLY A 46 2.74 -49.44 14.26
C GLY A 46 1.56 -49.09 13.34
N ARG A 47 0.31 -49.29 13.78
CA ARG A 47 -0.88 -48.83 13.05
C ARG A 47 -1.21 -47.38 13.37
N ILE A 48 -1.10 -46.97 14.63
CA ILE A 48 -1.27 -45.57 15.05
C ILE A 48 -0.22 -44.70 14.35
N ALA A 49 1.05 -45.10 14.35
CA ALA A 49 2.11 -44.41 13.64
C ALA A 49 1.78 -44.22 12.15
N LEU A 50 1.33 -45.29 11.46
CA LEU A 50 0.92 -45.21 10.06
C LEU A 50 -0.30 -44.31 9.79
N VAL A 51 -1.23 -44.20 10.73
CA VAL A 51 -2.39 -43.30 10.61
C VAL A 51 -1.95 -41.84 10.79
N VAL A 52 -1.15 -41.53 11.81
CA VAL A 52 -0.61 -40.17 12.03
C VAL A 52 0.24 -39.70 10.83
N VAL A 53 1.11 -40.59 10.35
CA VAL A 53 1.92 -40.43 9.12
C VAL A 53 1.03 -40.15 7.91
N GLY A 54 -0.04 -40.93 7.71
CA GLY A 54 -1.00 -40.71 6.63
C GLY A 54 -1.68 -39.35 6.73
N VAL A 55 -2.13 -38.94 7.93
CA VAL A 55 -2.77 -37.63 8.18
C VAL A 55 -1.80 -36.45 7.96
N PHE A 56 -0.51 -36.61 8.22
CA PHE A 56 0.49 -35.56 7.97
C PHE A 56 0.80 -35.38 6.48
N LEU A 57 0.95 -36.48 5.74
CA LEU A 57 1.08 -36.47 4.26
C LEU A 57 -0.16 -35.89 3.58
N LEU A 58 -1.33 -36.19 4.14
CA LEU A 58 -2.64 -35.70 3.71
C LEU A 58 -2.71 -34.17 3.87
N ALA A 59 -2.41 -33.66 5.07
CA ALA A 59 -2.35 -32.22 5.34
C ALA A 59 -1.30 -31.52 4.46
N THR A 60 -0.17 -32.17 4.21
CA THR A 60 0.88 -31.68 3.30
C THR A 60 0.37 -31.47 1.88
N VAL A 61 -0.27 -32.49 1.28
CA VAL A 61 -0.71 -32.41 -0.12
C VAL A 61 -1.93 -31.51 -0.29
N ALA A 62 -2.83 -31.46 0.70
CA ALA A 62 -3.92 -30.49 0.70
C ALA A 62 -3.39 -29.05 0.80
N GLY A 63 -2.56 -28.76 1.82
CA GLY A 63 -1.99 -27.44 2.05
C GLY A 63 -1.13 -26.96 0.88
N GLY A 64 -0.27 -27.83 0.31
CA GLY A 64 0.60 -27.46 -0.81
C GLY A 64 -0.14 -27.11 -2.10
N ASN A 65 -1.25 -27.78 -2.44
CA ASN A 65 -2.02 -27.41 -3.63
C ASN A 65 -2.86 -26.14 -3.40
N VAL A 66 -3.40 -25.95 -2.20
CA VAL A 66 -4.10 -24.70 -1.81
C VAL A 66 -3.13 -23.52 -1.87
N ALA A 67 -1.93 -23.68 -1.31
CA ALA A 67 -0.91 -22.64 -1.32
C ALA A 67 -0.45 -22.31 -2.74
N ILE A 68 -0.09 -23.30 -3.57
CA ILE A 68 0.34 -23.06 -4.97
C ILE A 68 -0.78 -22.43 -5.83
N ALA A 69 -2.05 -22.62 -5.48
CA ALA A 69 -3.16 -21.93 -6.13
C ALA A 69 -3.29 -20.48 -5.62
N ALA A 70 -3.16 -20.25 -4.31
CA ALA A 70 -3.18 -18.92 -3.69
C ALA A 70 -2.04 -18.03 -4.20
N ASP A 71 -0.81 -18.57 -4.16
CA ASP A 71 0.48 -18.05 -4.65
C ASP A 71 0.49 -17.68 -6.15
N ARG A 72 -0.59 -17.99 -6.88
CA ARG A 72 -0.76 -17.70 -8.32
C ARG A 72 -2.01 -16.92 -8.67
N THR A 73 -2.81 -16.54 -7.67
CA THR A 73 -3.98 -15.68 -7.88
C THR A 73 -4.02 -14.61 -6.80
N VAL A 74 -4.65 -14.89 -5.66
CA VAL A 74 -4.96 -13.88 -4.63
C VAL A 74 -3.74 -13.45 -3.81
N LEU A 75 -2.61 -14.17 -3.91
CA LEU A 75 -1.33 -13.80 -3.29
C LEU A 75 -0.29 -13.33 -4.32
N ASP A 76 -0.67 -13.13 -5.59
CA ASP A 76 0.18 -12.52 -6.62
C ASP A 76 -0.33 -11.11 -6.97
N SER A 77 0.47 -10.07 -6.70
CA SER A 77 0.10 -8.68 -6.99
C SER A 77 -0.18 -8.45 -8.47
N ASN A 78 0.54 -9.13 -9.37
CA ASN A 78 0.36 -8.98 -10.81
C ASN A 78 -1.03 -9.44 -11.25
N HIS A 79 -1.57 -10.50 -10.61
CA HIS A 79 -2.88 -11.02 -10.95
C HIS A 79 -4.01 -10.06 -10.54
N VAL A 80 -3.90 -9.45 -9.36
CA VAL A 80 -4.85 -8.42 -8.92
C VAL A 80 -4.76 -7.17 -9.79
N ILE A 81 -3.55 -6.72 -10.13
CA ILE A 81 -3.35 -5.58 -11.03
C ILE A 81 -3.91 -5.86 -12.44
N GLU A 82 -3.71 -7.06 -12.98
CA GLU A 82 -4.28 -7.48 -14.27
C GLU A 82 -5.82 -7.53 -14.21
N GLN A 83 -6.40 -8.09 -13.14
CA GLN A 83 -7.85 -8.13 -12.96
C GLN A 83 -8.47 -6.73 -12.82
N MET A 84 -7.85 -5.82 -12.05
CA MET A 84 -8.31 -4.42 -11.92
C MET A 84 -8.26 -3.66 -13.25
N ASP A 85 -7.30 -3.97 -14.12
CA ASP A 85 -7.18 -3.40 -15.47
C ASP A 85 -8.23 -4.01 -16.42
N GLU A 86 -8.47 -5.32 -16.36
CA GLU A 86 -9.50 -6.02 -17.15
C GLU A 86 -10.94 -5.59 -16.78
N GLU A 87 -11.20 -5.33 -15.49
CA GLU A 87 -12.48 -4.85 -14.97
C GLU A 87 -12.66 -3.33 -15.15
N GLY A 88 -11.58 -2.59 -15.45
CA GLY A 88 -11.60 -1.14 -15.69
C GLY A 88 -11.62 -0.28 -14.41
N LEU A 89 -11.38 -0.88 -13.24
CA LEU A 89 -11.50 -0.24 -11.93
C LEU A 89 -10.63 1.01 -11.78
N PHE A 90 -9.43 1.03 -12.39
CA PHE A 90 -8.60 2.23 -12.40
C PHE A 90 -9.27 3.43 -13.11
N THR A 91 -10.10 3.18 -14.13
CA THR A 91 -10.83 4.25 -14.84
C THR A 91 -11.98 4.79 -14.00
N GLU A 92 -12.68 3.92 -13.28
CA GLU A 92 -13.76 4.28 -12.35
C GLU A 92 -13.21 5.11 -11.17
N GLN A 93 -12.18 4.60 -10.49
CA GLN A 93 -11.47 5.31 -9.42
C GLN A 93 -10.82 6.62 -9.88
N THR A 94 -10.43 6.74 -11.15
CA THR A 94 -9.93 8.03 -11.69
C THR A 94 -11.02 9.10 -11.67
N GLY A 95 -12.28 8.73 -11.91
CA GLY A 95 -13.41 9.67 -11.83
C GLY A 95 -13.61 10.16 -10.40
N GLU A 96 -13.71 9.23 -9.44
CA GLU A 96 -13.90 9.56 -8.02
C GLU A 96 -12.75 10.40 -7.46
N PHE A 97 -11.50 10.03 -7.76
CA PHE A 97 -10.32 10.79 -7.31
C PHE A 97 -10.20 12.17 -7.97
N ARG A 98 -10.74 12.36 -9.19
CA ARG A 98 -10.81 13.70 -9.81
C ARG A 98 -11.81 14.60 -9.12
N ASP A 99 -12.98 14.06 -8.77
CA ASP A 99 -14.01 14.82 -8.07
C ASP A 99 -13.50 15.22 -6.67
N GLU A 100 -12.84 14.32 -5.93
CA GLU A 100 -12.22 14.64 -4.63
C GLU A 100 -11.06 15.64 -4.74
N VAL A 101 -10.21 15.54 -5.78
CA VAL A 101 -9.16 16.53 -6.05
C VAL A 101 -9.76 17.88 -6.48
N ALA A 102 -10.87 17.91 -7.22
CA ALA A 102 -11.55 19.14 -7.60
C ALA A 102 -12.15 19.85 -6.38
N ASP A 103 -12.79 19.12 -5.47
CA ASP A 103 -13.31 19.64 -4.20
C ASP A 103 -12.19 20.23 -3.32
N GLU A 104 -11.03 19.56 -3.22
CA GLU A 104 -9.87 20.07 -2.47
C GLU A 104 -9.24 21.31 -3.13
N ILE A 105 -9.16 21.36 -4.47
CA ILE A 105 -8.72 22.55 -5.22
C ILE A 105 -9.71 23.71 -5.02
N GLU A 106 -11.02 23.46 -5.06
CA GLU A 106 -12.04 24.48 -4.80
C GLU A 106 -11.89 25.03 -3.37
N ALA A 107 -11.80 24.16 -2.37
CA ALA A 107 -11.61 24.55 -0.97
C ALA A 107 -10.32 25.36 -0.74
N GLY A 108 -9.19 24.92 -1.33
CA GLY A 108 -7.92 25.62 -1.25
C GLY A 108 -7.96 27.00 -1.93
N THR A 109 -8.58 27.10 -3.10
CA THR A 109 -8.64 28.36 -3.88
C THR A 109 -9.70 29.33 -3.37
N GLU A 110 -10.85 28.87 -2.84
CA GLU A 110 -11.80 29.72 -2.10
C GLU A 110 -11.18 30.28 -0.80
N GLY A 111 -10.25 29.55 -0.19
CA GLY A 111 -9.51 29.96 1.02
C GLY A 111 -8.50 31.09 0.79
N LEU A 112 -8.09 31.35 -0.46
CA LEU A 112 -7.04 32.32 -0.78
C LEU A 112 -7.46 33.76 -0.46
N SER A 113 -6.75 34.38 0.50
CA SER A 113 -6.88 35.81 0.78
C SER A 113 -6.17 36.63 -0.31
N LEU A 114 -6.77 36.71 -1.50
CA LEU A 114 -6.18 37.43 -2.63
C LEU A 114 -6.08 38.95 -2.35
N PRO A 115 -4.93 39.58 -2.68
CA PRO A 115 -4.83 41.04 -2.77
C PRO A 115 -5.86 41.62 -3.75
N PRO A 116 -6.39 42.83 -3.50
CA PRO A 116 -7.25 43.52 -4.47
C PRO A 116 -6.56 43.65 -5.82
N GLY A 117 -7.31 43.38 -6.90
CA GLY A 117 -6.76 43.38 -8.25
C GLY A 117 -6.10 42.08 -8.68
N LEU A 118 -5.88 41.10 -7.80
CA LEU A 118 -5.62 39.72 -8.22
C LEU A 118 -6.91 38.91 -8.29
N GLY A 119 -6.98 38.00 -9.25
CA GLY A 119 -8.10 37.07 -9.43
C GLY A 119 -7.74 35.90 -10.36
N LEU A 120 -8.47 34.81 -10.26
CA LEU A 120 -8.20 33.56 -10.98
C LEU A 120 -8.98 33.43 -12.31
N GLY A 121 -9.05 34.51 -13.09
CA GLY A 121 -9.49 34.49 -14.51
C GLY A 121 -10.69 33.59 -14.85
N GLU A 122 -10.44 32.57 -15.69
CA GLU A 122 -11.38 31.50 -16.07
C GLU A 122 -11.00 30.16 -15.41
N PHE A 123 -10.33 30.18 -14.25
CA PHE A 123 -9.92 28.99 -13.51
C PHE A 123 -11.12 28.13 -13.10
N ASP A 124 -11.05 26.84 -13.42
CA ASP A 124 -12.06 25.84 -13.13
C ASP A 124 -11.40 24.66 -12.40
N PRO A 125 -11.74 24.41 -11.11
CA PRO A 125 -11.18 23.31 -10.34
C PRO A 125 -11.36 21.94 -11.01
N GLN A 126 -12.54 21.68 -11.57
CA GLN A 126 -12.85 20.40 -12.23
C GLN A 126 -11.97 20.17 -13.46
N THR A 127 -11.86 21.16 -14.37
CA THR A 127 -10.99 21.06 -15.55
C THR A 127 -9.53 20.88 -15.14
N THR A 128 -9.09 21.59 -14.10
CA THR A 128 -7.73 21.45 -13.56
C THR A 128 -7.50 20.04 -13.00
N ALA A 129 -8.46 19.46 -12.27
CA ALA A 129 -8.39 18.08 -11.77
C ALA A 129 -8.41 17.04 -12.91
N ASP A 130 -9.27 17.22 -13.91
CA ASP A 130 -9.38 16.38 -15.11
C ASP A 130 -8.06 16.31 -15.89
N GLU A 131 -7.34 17.44 -16.00
CA GLU A 131 -6.05 17.52 -16.69
C GLU A 131 -4.87 17.04 -15.82
N SER A 132 -4.92 17.29 -14.51
CA SER A 132 -3.85 16.91 -13.56
C SER A 132 -3.86 15.43 -13.21
N VAL A 133 -5.04 14.82 -13.08
CA VAL A 133 -5.21 13.41 -12.71
C VAL A 133 -5.49 12.58 -13.97
N SER A 134 -4.48 11.87 -14.45
CA SER A 134 -4.64 10.88 -15.51
C SER A 134 -4.92 9.48 -14.95
N THR A 135 -5.58 8.62 -15.74
CA THR A 135 -5.78 7.21 -15.38
C THR A 135 -4.47 6.45 -15.25
N ASP A 136 -3.44 6.81 -16.02
CA ASP A 136 -2.10 6.22 -15.89
C ASP A 136 -1.47 6.58 -14.53
N TYR A 137 -1.65 7.82 -14.06
CA TYR A 137 -1.19 8.25 -12.72
C TYR A 137 -1.93 7.50 -11.60
N VAL A 138 -3.27 7.44 -11.63
CA VAL A 138 -4.05 6.71 -10.61
C VAL A 138 -3.68 5.22 -10.60
N ARG A 139 -3.50 4.62 -11.78
CA ARG A 139 -3.00 3.25 -11.93
C ARG A 139 -1.60 3.08 -11.32
N GLU A 140 -0.66 3.98 -11.58
CA GLU A 140 0.70 3.90 -11.02
C GLU A 140 0.68 3.98 -9.49
N GLN A 141 -0.08 4.91 -8.92
CA GLN A 141 -0.22 5.04 -7.47
C GLN A 141 -0.89 3.80 -6.84
N ALA A 142 -1.94 3.27 -7.46
CA ALA A 142 -2.62 2.06 -6.99
C ALA A 142 -1.73 0.82 -7.10
N VAL A 143 -1.01 0.63 -8.22
CA VAL A 143 -0.03 -0.45 -8.41
C VAL A 143 1.06 -0.41 -7.35
N ASN A 144 1.67 0.77 -7.12
CA ASN A 144 2.70 0.93 -6.10
C ASN A 144 2.18 0.58 -4.69
N ASN A 145 0.94 0.97 -4.36
CA ASN A 145 0.32 0.64 -3.08
C ASN A 145 -0.02 -0.87 -2.95
N ILE A 146 -0.49 -1.51 -4.02
CA ILE A 146 -0.72 -2.97 -4.06
C ILE A 146 0.60 -3.73 -3.90
N GLU A 147 1.65 -3.37 -4.64
CA GLU A 147 2.96 -4.02 -4.49
C GLU A 147 3.53 -3.87 -3.07
N GLN A 148 3.35 -2.72 -2.43
CA GLN A 148 3.75 -2.52 -1.04
C GLN A 148 2.97 -3.40 -0.04
N LEU A 149 1.65 -3.52 -0.20
CA LEU A 149 0.83 -4.45 0.59
C LEU A 149 1.31 -5.89 0.43
N TYR A 150 1.56 -6.33 -0.80
CA TYR A 150 1.97 -7.71 -1.06
C TYR A 150 3.40 -7.99 -0.55
N ALA A 151 4.32 -7.03 -0.64
CA ALA A 151 5.65 -7.14 -0.04
C ALA A 151 5.59 -7.23 1.50
N PHE A 152 4.70 -6.47 2.15
CA PHE A 152 4.45 -6.57 3.59
C PHE A 152 3.85 -7.93 3.97
N LEU A 153 2.81 -8.39 3.26
CA LEU A 153 2.17 -9.69 3.51
C LEU A 153 3.14 -10.87 3.37
N HIS A 154 4.13 -10.80 2.46
CA HIS A 154 5.15 -11.82 2.29
C HIS A 154 6.34 -11.70 3.28
N GLY A 155 6.43 -10.60 4.03
CA GLY A 155 7.57 -10.32 4.92
C GLY A 155 8.84 -9.84 4.19
N ASP A 156 8.70 -9.34 2.96
CA ASP A 156 9.77 -8.64 2.24
C ASP A 156 9.93 -7.18 2.71
N ARG A 157 8.93 -6.66 3.46
CA ARG A 157 8.96 -5.37 4.15
C ARG A 157 8.40 -5.50 5.57
N ASP A 158 9.02 -4.80 6.52
CA ASP A 158 8.59 -4.75 7.92
C ASP A 158 7.45 -3.75 8.17
N ASP A 159 7.35 -2.69 7.33
CA ASP A 159 6.39 -1.59 7.48
C ASP A 159 5.52 -1.41 6.21
N LEU A 160 4.21 -1.18 6.41
CA LEU A 160 3.24 -0.85 5.37
C LEU A 160 2.84 0.63 5.50
N ALA A 161 2.84 1.35 4.37
CA ALA A 161 2.32 2.71 4.29
C ALA A 161 1.64 2.88 2.95
N PHE A 162 0.35 3.20 2.98
CA PHE A 162 -0.40 3.56 1.78
C PHE A 162 -0.32 5.07 1.59
N ALA A 163 0.34 5.48 0.52
CA ALA A 163 0.53 6.89 0.20
C ALA A 163 0.26 7.12 -1.30
N ILE A 164 -0.39 8.23 -1.60
CA ILE A 164 -0.52 8.77 -2.96
C ILE A 164 0.39 9.99 -3.04
N ASP A 165 1.39 9.96 -3.92
CA ASP A 165 2.26 11.12 -4.22
C ASP A 165 1.49 12.13 -5.08
N ILE A 166 0.99 13.19 -4.44
CA ILE A 166 0.23 14.26 -5.08
C ILE A 166 1.10 15.44 -5.53
N GLY A 167 2.43 15.36 -5.35
CA GLY A 167 3.39 16.35 -5.88
C GLY A 167 3.29 16.61 -7.40
N PRO A 168 2.92 15.63 -8.27
CA PRO A 168 2.56 15.88 -9.67
C PRO A 168 1.29 16.73 -9.82
N VAL A 169 0.22 16.39 -9.09
CA VAL A 169 -1.08 17.07 -9.14
C VAL A 169 -0.93 18.52 -8.67
N LYS A 170 -0.27 18.74 -7.52
CA LYS A 170 0.04 20.09 -7.00
C LYS A 170 0.75 20.96 -8.02
N ARG A 171 1.69 20.41 -8.78
CA ARG A 171 2.44 21.18 -9.80
C ARG A 171 1.53 21.63 -10.94
N SER A 172 0.65 20.75 -11.40
CA SER A 172 -0.33 21.07 -12.44
C SER A 172 -1.39 22.08 -11.95
N VAL A 173 -1.81 22.00 -10.68
CA VAL A 173 -2.68 23.02 -10.06
C VAL A 173 -1.98 24.37 -9.99
N ALA A 174 -0.73 24.42 -9.50
CA ALA A 174 0.06 25.65 -9.43
C ALA A 174 0.31 26.27 -10.82
N GLU A 175 0.55 25.45 -11.84
CA GLU A 175 0.70 25.87 -13.24
C GLU A 175 -0.62 26.42 -13.79
N SER A 176 -1.75 25.72 -13.60
CA SER A 176 -3.09 26.20 -13.99
C SER A 176 -3.47 27.52 -13.30
N VAL A 177 -3.20 27.67 -12.01
CA VAL A 177 -3.39 28.94 -11.27
C VAL A 177 -2.50 30.04 -11.85
N THR A 178 -1.23 29.75 -12.15
CA THR A 178 -0.29 30.72 -12.74
C THR A 178 -0.75 31.18 -14.13
N GLU A 179 -1.23 30.27 -14.98
CA GLU A 179 -1.71 30.58 -16.33
C GLU A 179 -3.02 31.37 -16.33
N ASN A 180 -3.94 31.07 -15.39
CA ASN A 180 -5.25 31.72 -15.29
C ASN A 180 -5.27 32.96 -14.40
N ALA A 181 -4.18 33.26 -13.69
CA ALA A 181 -4.09 34.43 -12.82
C ALA A 181 -4.07 35.76 -13.61
N VAL A 182 -5.00 36.64 -13.24
CA VAL A 182 -5.19 37.98 -13.80
C VAL A 182 -4.73 39.02 -12.80
N VAL A 183 -3.90 39.96 -13.26
CA VAL A 183 -3.39 41.08 -12.47
C VAL A 183 -3.97 42.41 -13.00
N ASP A 184 -4.82 43.05 -12.20
CA ASP A 184 -5.20 44.46 -12.34
C ASP A 184 -4.25 45.31 -11.48
N THR A 185 -3.07 45.58 -12.03
CA THR A 185 -2.02 46.41 -11.43
C THR A 185 -2.54 47.80 -11.01
N ALA A 186 -3.56 48.35 -11.68
CA ALA A 186 -4.13 49.65 -11.31
C ALA A 186 -4.99 49.57 -10.03
N THR A 187 -5.76 48.49 -9.83
CA THR A 187 -6.45 48.24 -8.56
C THR A 187 -5.48 47.85 -7.44
N LEU A 188 -4.50 46.99 -7.73
CA LEU A 188 -3.55 46.46 -6.76
C LEU A 188 -2.69 47.53 -6.11
N VAL A 189 -2.28 48.54 -6.88
CA VAL A 189 -1.52 49.69 -6.38
C VAL A 189 -2.44 50.79 -5.85
N GLY A 190 -3.60 51.01 -6.48
CA GLY A 190 -4.47 52.15 -6.21
C GLY A 190 -5.26 52.11 -4.90
N GLU A 191 -5.40 50.94 -4.25
CA GLU A 191 -6.15 50.83 -2.99
C GLU A 191 -5.34 51.24 -1.75
N GLY A 192 -4.01 51.34 -1.86
CA GLY A 192 -3.14 51.62 -0.71
C GLY A 192 -3.01 53.10 -0.34
N THR A 193 -3.07 54.04 -1.29
CA THR A 193 -2.73 55.45 -0.99
C THR A 193 -3.55 56.47 -1.78
N ASP A 194 -3.97 57.56 -1.12
CA ASP A 194 -4.65 58.73 -1.74
C ASP A 194 -3.83 59.42 -2.86
N ARG A 195 -2.55 59.05 -3.04
CA ARG A 195 -1.64 59.62 -4.05
C ARG A 195 -1.61 58.79 -5.34
N LEU A 196 -1.98 57.52 -5.30
CA LEU A 196 -1.90 56.59 -6.41
C LEU A 196 -3.32 56.33 -6.96
N ASP A 197 -3.82 57.29 -7.73
CA ASP A 197 -5.14 57.15 -8.35
C ASP A 197 -5.13 56.04 -9.43
N ARG A 198 -6.12 55.14 -9.39
CA ARG A 198 -6.26 54.00 -10.32
C ARG A 198 -6.23 54.43 -11.79
N GLU A 199 -6.86 55.56 -12.13
CA GLU A 199 -6.97 56.04 -13.52
C GLU A 199 -5.60 56.52 -14.02
N ARG A 200 -4.77 57.07 -13.13
CA ARG A 200 -3.37 57.43 -13.42
C ARG A 200 -2.45 56.20 -13.51
N VAL A 201 -2.61 55.20 -12.65
CA VAL A 201 -1.83 53.95 -12.76
C VAL A 201 -2.15 53.20 -14.06
N ALA A 202 -3.43 53.15 -14.46
CA ALA A 202 -3.83 52.57 -15.74
C ALA A 202 -3.22 53.30 -16.95
N ALA A 203 -3.09 54.63 -16.89
CA ALA A 203 -2.49 55.43 -17.96
C ALA A 203 -1.01 55.07 -18.23
N LEU A 204 -0.23 54.72 -17.20
CA LEU A 204 1.16 54.28 -17.35
C LEU A 204 1.31 53.07 -18.29
N GLY A 205 0.34 52.16 -18.27
CA GLY A 205 0.38 50.91 -19.02
C GLY A 205 -0.21 50.98 -20.43
N THR A 206 -0.65 52.16 -20.88
CA THR A 206 -1.42 52.31 -22.13
C THR A 206 -0.52 52.60 -23.33
N ASP A 207 0.26 53.68 -23.28
CA ASP A 207 1.24 54.09 -24.28
C ASP A 207 2.23 55.12 -23.70
N GLU A 208 3.31 55.40 -24.44
CA GLU A 208 4.37 56.36 -24.06
C GLU A 208 3.84 57.77 -23.76
N ASP A 209 2.88 58.28 -24.54
CA ASP A 209 2.33 59.63 -24.35
C ASP A 209 1.51 59.68 -23.04
N SER A 210 0.70 58.64 -22.79
CA SER A 210 -0.09 58.47 -21.57
C SER A 210 0.78 58.25 -20.32
N PHE A 211 1.89 57.52 -20.47
CA PHE A 211 2.90 57.34 -19.42
C PHE A 211 3.54 58.66 -19.01
N GLN A 212 3.94 59.50 -19.98
CA GLN A 212 4.51 60.82 -19.71
C GLN A 212 3.48 61.79 -19.08
N GLU A 213 2.20 61.71 -19.44
CA GLU A 213 1.13 62.51 -18.80
C GLU A 213 0.77 62.00 -17.39
N ALA A 214 0.98 60.71 -17.11
CA ALA A 214 0.74 60.11 -15.80
C ALA A 214 1.79 60.50 -14.74
N GLN A 215 3.00 60.89 -15.14
CA GLN A 215 4.11 61.20 -14.22
C GLN A 215 3.81 62.33 -13.21
N LEU A 216 4.47 62.24 -12.06
CA LEU A 216 4.34 63.11 -10.90
C LEU A 216 5.66 63.85 -10.62
N ASP A 217 5.58 65.16 -10.43
CA ASP A 217 6.68 65.94 -9.85
C ASP A 217 6.73 65.70 -8.33
N ALA A 218 7.43 64.63 -7.94
CA ALA A 218 7.64 64.21 -6.55
C ALA A 218 9.14 64.27 -6.20
N SER A 219 9.46 64.66 -4.97
CA SER A 219 10.86 64.68 -4.51
C SER A 219 11.31 63.31 -4.00
N ASP A 220 12.61 62.98 -4.10
CA ASP A 220 13.19 61.69 -3.69
C ASP A 220 12.69 61.22 -2.29
N ARG A 221 12.58 62.17 -1.34
CA ARG A 221 12.11 61.89 0.03
C ARG A 221 10.63 61.49 0.11
N GLU A 222 9.81 61.94 -0.83
CA GLU A 222 8.41 61.54 -0.94
C GLU A 222 8.29 60.17 -1.60
N VAL A 223 9.19 59.84 -2.53
CA VAL A 223 9.30 58.50 -3.12
C VAL A 223 9.72 57.48 -2.05
N ASP A 224 10.81 57.75 -1.34
CA ASP A 224 11.29 56.92 -0.22
C ASP A 224 10.19 56.68 0.83
N ALA A 225 9.45 57.74 1.20
CA ALA A 225 8.38 57.66 2.19
C ALA A 225 7.15 56.88 1.67
N LEU A 226 6.84 57.01 0.38
CA LEU A 226 5.75 56.27 -0.27
C LEU A 226 6.10 54.78 -0.35
N LYS A 227 7.29 54.42 -0.83
CA LYS A 227 7.80 53.04 -0.86
C LYS A 227 7.78 52.39 0.53
N SER A 228 8.29 53.08 1.55
CA SER A 228 8.29 52.57 2.93
C SER A 228 6.89 52.40 3.53
N THR A 229 5.91 53.19 3.09
CA THR A 229 4.50 53.02 3.50
C THR A 229 3.89 51.81 2.82
N ILE A 230 4.10 51.67 1.50
CA ILE A 230 3.64 50.52 0.70
C ILE A 230 4.19 49.20 1.26
N GLU A 231 5.50 49.13 1.51
CA GLU A 231 6.17 47.97 2.11
C GLU A 231 5.51 47.58 3.45
N SER A 232 5.41 48.53 4.39
CA SER A 232 4.81 48.30 5.70
C SER A 232 3.31 47.95 5.65
N ASP A 233 2.56 48.50 4.69
CA ASP A 233 1.14 48.23 4.54
C ASP A 233 0.91 46.84 3.91
N THR A 234 1.70 46.44 2.91
CA THR A 234 1.62 45.11 2.29
C THR A 234 2.09 44.01 3.26
N GLU A 235 3.20 44.20 3.99
CA GLU A 235 3.64 43.29 5.07
C GLU A 235 2.54 43.09 6.13
N SER A 236 1.78 44.14 6.46
CA SER A 236 0.76 44.08 7.52
C SER A 236 -0.46 43.23 7.18
N ARG A 237 -0.64 42.85 5.90
CA ARG A 237 -1.80 42.08 5.41
C ARG A 237 -1.71 40.58 5.69
N GLY A 238 -0.52 40.08 6.03
CA GLY A 238 -0.33 38.69 6.46
C GLY A 238 -0.29 37.66 5.33
N TYR A 239 0.05 38.08 4.10
CA TYR A 239 0.40 37.16 3.01
C TYR A 239 1.70 36.40 3.33
N THR A 240 2.02 35.35 2.57
CA THR A 240 3.35 34.74 2.63
C THR A 240 4.44 35.71 2.22
N ALA A 241 5.68 35.43 2.65
CA ALA A 241 6.83 36.29 2.38
C ALA A 241 7.10 36.43 0.88
N GLU A 242 6.99 35.34 0.11
CA GLU A 242 7.21 35.35 -1.34
C GLU A 242 6.15 36.19 -2.07
N LEU A 243 4.86 36.00 -1.74
CA LEU A 243 3.79 36.83 -2.30
C LEU A 243 3.95 38.31 -1.89
N THR A 244 4.36 38.59 -0.65
CA THR A 244 4.63 39.94 -0.14
C THR A 244 5.77 40.62 -0.91
N ASP A 245 6.92 39.96 -1.06
CA ASP A 245 8.11 40.52 -1.72
C ASP A 245 7.82 40.89 -3.19
N VAL A 246 7.08 40.03 -3.91
CA VAL A 246 6.72 40.28 -5.31
C VAL A 246 5.64 41.37 -5.44
N LEU A 247 4.65 41.42 -4.56
CA LEU A 247 3.66 42.51 -4.51
C LEU A 247 4.33 43.87 -4.29
N VAL A 248 5.26 43.96 -3.32
CA VAL A 248 6.02 45.19 -3.05
C VAL A 248 6.88 45.57 -4.25
N SER A 249 7.49 44.60 -4.93
CA SER A 249 8.28 44.84 -6.14
C SER A 249 7.43 45.41 -7.29
N LEU A 250 6.26 44.84 -7.57
CA LEU A 250 5.31 45.38 -8.56
C LEU A 250 4.84 46.79 -8.20
N GLN A 251 4.49 47.02 -6.92
CA GLN A 251 4.08 48.33 -6.41
C GLN A 251 5.20 49.37 -6.54
N PHE A 252 6.47 48.99 -6.29
CA PHE A 252 7.63 49.88 -6.45
C PHE A 252 7.89 50.23 -7.91
N THR A 253 7.78 49.29 -8.85
CA THR A 253 7.89 49.57 -10.29
C THR A 253 6.84 50.58 -10.76
N VAL A 254 5.62 50.53 -10.23
CA VAL A 254 4.59 51.55 -10.51
C VAL A 254 4.92 52.90 -9.91
N VAL A 255 5.46 52.95 -8.67
CA VAL A 255 5.96 54.20 -8.09
C VAL A 255 7.08 54.80 -8.96
N ASP A 256 8.02 54.00 -9.44
CA ASP A 256 9.19 54.46 -10.21
C ASP A 256 8.84 54.88 -11.64
N GLY A 257 7.81 54.25 -12.24
CA GLY A 257 7.17 54.73 -13.46
C GLY A 257 6.50 56.09 -13.27
N LEU A 258 5.81 56.30 -12.14
CA LEU A 258 5.15 57.56 -11.82
C LEU A 258 6.12 58.70 -11.48
N THR A 259 7.25 58.42 -10.85
CA THR A 259 8.24 59.44 -10.46
C THR A 259 9.20 59.80 -11.59
N GLY A 260 9.14 59.07 -12.70
CA GLY A 260 10.04 59.24 -13.85
C GLY A 260 11.45 58.70 -13.59
N GLU A 261 11.61 57.79 -12.62
CA GLU A 261 12.85 57.03 -12.40
C GLU A 261 13.06 55.96 -13.48
N LEU A 262 11.97 55.47 -14.10
CA LEU A 262 11.99 54.58 -15.25
C LEU A 262 11.50 55.27 -16.53
N THR A 263 12.07 54.88 -17.67
CA THR A 263 11.44 55.11 -18.98
C THR A 263 10.27 54.16 -19.20
N TYR A 264 9.38 54.45 -20.17
CA TYR A 264 8.24 53.59 -20.49
C TYR A 264 8.64 52.15 -20.86
N GLU A 265 9.73 51.97 -21.63
CA GLU A 265 10.24 50.65 -22.01
C GLU A 265 10.77 49.86 -20.80
N GLU A 266 11.46 50.54 -19.87
CA GLU A 266 11.94 49.93 -18.62
C GLU A 266 10.80 49.62 -17.65
N TYR A 267 9.80 50.51 -17.54
CA TYR A 267 8.60 50.32 -16.73
C TYR A 267 7.77 49.14 -17.25
N SER A 268 7.44 49.11 -18.55
CA SER A 268 6.66 48.02 -19.13
C SER A 268 7.36 46.68 -18.95
N THR A 269 8.67 46.62 -19.21
CA THR A 269 9.45 45.37 -19.06
C THR A 269 9.49 44.88 -17.61
N GLN A 270 9.68 45.78 -16.64
CA GLN A 270 9.71 45.41 -15.22
C GLN A 270 8.32 45.06 -14.68
N ARG A 271 7.28 45.80 -15.10
CA ARG A 271 5.90 45.50 -14.71
C ARG A 271 5.50 44.11 -15.20
N ASP A 272 5.71 43.82 -16.49
CA ASP A 272 5.33 42.53 -17.07
C ASP A 272 6.09 41.37 -16.40
N ALA A 273 7.38 41.55 -16.10
CA ALA A 273 8.17 40.57 -15.35
C ALA A 273 7.64 40.36 -13.91
N ASN A 274 7.36 41.45 -13.19
CA ASN A 274 6.81 41.38 -11.83
C ASN A 274 5.37 40.82 -11.81
N GLU A 275 4.57 41.05 -12.85
CA GLU A 275 3.25 40.44 -13.01
C GLU A 275 3.37 38.92 -13.23
N ASP A 276 4.33 38.45 -14.03
CA ASP A 276 4.57 37.02 -14.22
C ASP A 276 5.14 36.34 -12.96
N GLU A 277 6.07 36.99 -12.24
CA GLU A 277 6.52 36.53 -10.92
C GLU A 277 5.36 36.47 -9.91
N LEU A 278 4.43 37.44 -9.96
CA LEU A 278 3.29 37.49 -9.03
C LEU A 278 2.30 36.35 -9.27
N LYS A 279 2.07 35.97 -10.53
CA LYS A 279 1.27 34.79 -10.89
C LYS A 279 1.92 33.50 -10.40
N ALA A 280 3.25 33.38 -10.54
CA ALA A 280 3.99 32.19 -10.07
C ALA A 280 4.00 32.06 -8.54
N ALA A 281 4.13 33.19 -7.82
CA ALA A 281 3.98 33.23 -6.37
C ALA A 281 2.56 32.83 -5.94
N LEU A 282 1.53 33.31 -6.66
CA LEU A 282 0.14 32.92 -6.42
C LEU A 282 -0.14 31.43 -6.70
N GLY A 283 0.45 30.86 -7.76
CA GLY A 283 0.39 29.42 -8.02
C GLY A 283 1.03 28.58 -6.92
N THR A 284 2.13 29.07 -6.34
CA THR A 284 2.80 28.43 -5.19
C THR A 284 1.94 28.54 -3.92
N GLU A 285 1.35 29.70 -3.65
CA GLU A 285 0.43 29.94 -2.53
C GLU A 285 -0.79 29.01 -2.58
N ALA A 286 -1.40 28.87 -3.75
CA ALA A 286 -2.60 28.05 -3.98
C ALA A 286 -2.42 26.56 -3.65
N VAL A 287 -1.18 26.08 -3.55
CA VAL A 287 -0.85 24.68 -3.21
C VAL A 287 0.04 24.56 -1.98
N ALA A 288 0.20 25.64 -1.19
CA ALA A 288 1.08 25.67 -0.03
C ALA A 288 0.57 24.78 1.12
N ASP A 289 -0.74 24.80 1.37
CA ASP A 289 -1.39 23.99 2.43
C ASP A 289 -1.67 22.53 2.00
N ILE A 290 -1.66 22.25 0.69
CA ILE A 290 -1.83 20.89 0.16
C ILE A 290 -0.56 20.07 0.49
N GLY A 291 -0.71 18.91 1.13
CA GLY A 291 0.43 18.02 1.44
C GLY A 291 1.14 17.46 0.19
N GLU A 292 2.37 16.95 0.30
CA GLU A 292 3.00 16.24 -0.83
C GLU A 292 2.46 14.81 -1.01
N THR A 293 1.88 14.23 0.03
CA THR A 293 1.36 12.86 0.02
C THR A 293 0.05 12.76 0.80
N ILE A 294 -0.94 12.07 0.25
CA ILE A 294 -2.16 11.67 0.98
C ILE A 294 -1.95 10.26 1.53
N THR A 295 -2.11 10.08 2.84
CA THR A 295 -2.09 8.75 3.49
C THR A 295 -3.47 8.12 3.49
N LEU A 296 -3.61 6.95 2.87
CA LEU A 296 -4.89 6.22 2.85
C LEU A 296 -5.06 5.44 4.15
N GLY A 297 -6.16 5.69 4.86
CA GLY A 297 -6.46 5.15 6.19
C GLY A 297 -6.73 6.20 7.27
N GLY A 298 -6.51 7.49 6.98
CA GLY A 298 -6.59 8.56 7.98
C GLY A 298 -5.34 8.67 8.85
N GLU A 299 -5.17 9.79 9.54
CA GLU A 299 -3.91 10.13 10.23
C GLU A 299 -3.60 9.24 11.46
N ASP A 300 -4.60 8.59 12.03
CA ASP A 300 -4.50 7.82 13.29
C ASP A 300 -4.46 6.29 13.10
N GLU A 301 -4.72 5.75 11.90
CA GLU A 301 -4.74 4.30 11.65
C GLU A 301 -3.44 3.83 10.98
N ASP A 302 -2.65 3.00 11.68
CA ASP A 302 -1.49 2.33 11.08
C ASP A 302 -1.98 1.11 10.26
N PRO A 303 -1.87 1.14 8.91
CA PRO A 303 -2.30 0.01 8.09
C PRO A 303 -1.49 -1.26 8.40
N SER A 304 -0.27 -1.13 8.93
CA SER A 304 0.54 -2.27 9.37
C SER A 304 -0.15 -3.05 10.48
N GLU A 305 -0.81 -2.40 11.45
CA GLU A 305 -1.56 -3.08 12.51
C GLU A 305 -2.79 -3.81 11.94
N THR A 306 -3.54 -3.17 11.05
CA THR A 306 -4.71 -3.73 10.37
C THR A 306 -4.35 -4.99 9.56
N PHE A 307 -3.23 -4.97 8.84
CA PHE A 307 -2.81 -6.08 7.98
C PHE A 307 -1.84 -7.08 8.64
N ALA A 308 -1.30 -6.81 9.83
CA ALA A 308 -0.36 -7.70 10.53
C ALA A 308 -0.89 -9.13 10.70
N GLY A 309 -2.17 -9.28 11.06
CA GLY A 309 -2.81 -10.60 11.19
C GLY A 309 -2.92 -11.37 9.87
N ALA A 310 -3.03 -10.66 8.74
CA ALA A 310 -3.01 -11.27 7.41
C ALA A 310 -1.57 -11.65 7.00
N ALA A 311 -0.58 -10.81 7.28
CA ALA A 311 0.83 -11.09 7.04
C ALA A 311 1.31 -12.34 7.80
N ASP A 312 0.97 -12.47 9.09
CA ASP A 312 1.24 -13.67 9.90
C ASP A 312 0.69 -14.96 9.25
N ILE A 313 -0.51 -14.89 8.67
CA ILE A 313 -1.15 -16.02 7.99
C ILE A 313 -0.45 -16.34 6.66
N VAL A 314 -0.14 -15.33 5.84
CA VAL A 314 0.55 -15.52 4.55
C VAL A 314 1.95 -16.09 4.77
N GLN A 315 2.73 -15.54 5.70
CA GLN A 315 4.06 -16.04 6.05
C GLN A 315 4.02 -17.46 6.64
N LEU A 316 2.98 -17.80 7.43
CA LEU A 316 2.75 -19.17 7.89
C LEU A 316 2.44 -20.11 6.71
N ILE A 317 1.63 -19.70 5.74
CA ILE A 317 1.32 -20.48 4.53
C ILE A 317 2.58 -20.69 3.67
N ALA A 318 3.38 -19.65 3.45
CA ALA A 318 4.67 -19.74 2.75
C ALA A 318 5.63 -20.72 3.45
N THR A 319 5.77 -20.60 4.77
CA THR A 319 6.56 -21.50 5.61
C THR A 319 6.07 -22.95 5.53
N LEU A 320 4.76 -23.17 5.62
CA LEU A 320 4.14 -24.49 5.47
C LEU A 320 4.38 -25.07 4.07
N THR A 321 4.35 -24.25 3.02
CA THR A 321 4.58 -24.67 1.64
C THR A 321 6.00 -25.19 1.41
N LEU A 322 6.99 -24.65 2.13
CA LEU A 322 8.37 -25.17 2.12
C LEU A 322 8.55 -26.39 3.04
N VAL A 323 8.00 -26.32 4.27
CA VAL A 323 8.23 -27.33 5.32
C VAL A 323 7.44 -28.61 5.08
N LEU A 324 6.19 -28.52 4.63
CA LEU A 324 5.31 -29.68 4.46
C LEU A 324 5.89 -30.68 3.42
N PRO A 325 6.31 -30.31 2.20
CA PRO A 325 6.92 -31.24 1.26
C PRO A 325 8.20 -31.90 1.79
N ALA A 326 9.06 -31.14 2.48
CA ALA A 326 10.27 -31.67 3.10
C ALA A 326 9.94 -32.71 4.20
N LEU A 327 8.95 -32.41 5.03
CA LEU A 327 8.45 -33.31 6.07
C LEU A 327 7.81 -34.56 5.45
N ALA A 328 6.98 -34.42 4.43
CA ALA A 328 6.41 -35.56 3.69
C ALA A 328 7.48 -36.46 3.08
N LEU A 329 8.53 -35.91 2.46
CA LEU A 329 9.65 -36.68 1.92
C LEU A 329 10.42 -37.42 3.02
N ALA A 330 10.73 -36.75 4.13
CA ALA A 330 11.38 -37.37 5.29
C ALA A 330 10.53 -38.53 5.85
N LEU A 331 9.23 -38.32 5.95
CA LEU A 331 8.24 -39.26 6.47
C LEU A 331 8.05 -40.46 5.53
N VAL A 332 8.01 -40.27 4.21
CA VAL A 332 8.09 -41.36 3.21
C VAL A 332 9.39 -42.15 3.34
N GLY A 333 10.52 -41.47 3.54
CA GLY A 333 11.82 -42.13 3.79
C GLY A 333 11.81 -43.02 5.04
N VAL A 334 11.22 -42.54 6.14
CA VAL A 334 11.04 -43.31 7.38
C VAL A 334 10.15 -44.54 7.16
N ILE A 335 9.02 -44.41 6.46
CA ILE A 335 8.14 -45.56 6.12
C ILE A 335 8.91 -46.59 5.27
N GLY A 336 9.60 -46.14 4.22
CA GLY A 336 10.33 -47.02 3.30
C GLY A 336 11.43 -47.81 4.01
N GLY A 337 12.19 -47.14 4.88
CA GLY A 337 13.23 -47.76 5.71
C GLY A 337 12.67 -48.81 6.70
N LEU A 338 11.50 -48.56 7.27
CA LEU A 338 10.86 -49.45 8.26
C LEU A 338 10.12 -50.64 7.63
N THR A 339 9.49 -50.47 6.47
CA THR A 339 8.56 -51.47 5.92
C THR A 339 9.20 -52.46 4.94
N ARG A 340 10.18 -52.03 4.12
CA ARG A 340 10.75 -52.81 3.00
C ARG A 340 9.71 -53.39 2.01
N ASP A 341 8.49 -52.87 1.99
CA ASP A 341 7.36 -53.40 1.21
C ASP A 341 6.63 -52.26 0.48
N LEU A 342 6.78 -52.26 -0.85
CA LEU A 342 6.25 -51.23 -1.74
C LEU A 342 4.70 -51.20 -1.75
N VAL A 343 4.05 -52.36 -1.72
CA VAL A 343 2.58 -52.47 -1.78
C VAL A 343 1.94 -51.88 -0.53
N ARG A 344 2.62 -52.02 0.62
CA ARG A 344 2.15 -51.45 1.89
C ARG A 344 2.29 -49.92 1.91
N THR A 345 3.36 -49.40 1.32
CA THR A 345 3.61 -47.96 1.20
C THR A 345 2.59 -47.29 0.28
N ALA A 346 2.27 -47.92 -0.87
CA ALA A 346 1.27 -47.43 -1.81
C ALA A 346 -0.14 -47.30 -1.20
N ARG A 347 -0.58 -48.25 -0.35
CA ARG A 347 -1.89 -48.13 0.34
C ARG A 347 -1.95 -46.98 1.35
N VAL A 348 -0.83 -46.68 2.01
CA VAL A 348 -0.77 -45.60 3.01
C VAL A 348 -0.79 -44.24 2.30
N ALA A 349 0.00 -44.09 1.23
CA ALA A 349 -0.03 -42.89 0.39
C ALA A 349 -1.41 -42.68 -0.28
N GLY A 350 -2.01 -43.73 -0.85
CA GLY A 350 -3.35 -43.65 -1.44
C GLY A 350 -4.45 -43.29 -0.42
N GLY A 351 -4.38 -43.86 0.80
CA GLY A 351 -5.29 -43.52 1.90
C GLY A 351 -5.13 -42.07 2.41
N ALA A 352 -3.89 -41.57 2.44
CA ALA A 352 -3.60 -40.17 2.75
C ALA A 352 -4.21 -39.23 1.70
N LEU A 353 -3.98 -39.49 0.41
CA LEU A 353 -4.53 -38.66 -0.68
C LEU A 353 -6.07 -38.62 -0.69
N LEU A 354 -6.72 -39.75 -0.40
CA LEU A 354 -8.18 -39.83 -0.35
C LEU A 354 -8.79 -39.00 0.80
N GLY A 355 -8.14 -39.01 1.96
CA GLY A 355 -8.54 -38.15 3.08
C GLY A 355 -8.26 -36.66 2.84
N ALA A 356 -7.30 -36.32 1.97
CA ALA A 356 -6.93 -34.93 1.65
C ALA A 356 -8.04 -34.27 0.83
N GLY A 357 -8.47 -34.96 -0.22
CA GLY A 357 -9.62 -34.53 -1.02
C GLY A 357 -10.90 -34.39 -0.18
N LEU A 358 -11.13 -35.29 0.78
CA LEU A 358 -12.28 -35.17 1.71
C LEU A 358 -12.19 -33.96 2.65
N LEU A 359 -11.02 -33.65 3.19
CA LEU A 359 -10.83 -32.47 4.05
C LEU A 359 -10.93 -31.16 3.27
N GLY A 360 -10.42 -31.10 2.03
CA GLY A 360 -10.61 -29.96 1.13
C GLY A 360 -12.09 -29.72 0.78
N VAL A 361 -12.86 -30.79 0.56
CA VAL A 361 -14.32 -30.70 0.37
C VAL A 361 -15.02 -30.16 1.63
N VAL A 362 -14.61 -30.56 2.84
CA VAL A 362 -15.19 -30.02 4.09
C VAL A 362 -14.86 -28.54 4.28
N ALA A 363 -13.62 -28.11 3.98
CA ALA A 363 -13.22 -26.71 4.09
C ALA A 363 -14.11 -25.78 3.23
N ARG A 364 -14.45 -26.19 2.00
CA ARG A 364 -15.39 -25.46 1.10
C ARG A 364 -16.76 -25.20 1.73
N PHE A 365 -17.24 -26.06 2.64
CA PHE A 365 -18.53 -25.88 3.32
C PHE A 365 -18.46 -25.10 4.64
N VAL A 366 -17.25 -24.81 5.15
CA VAL A 366 -17.05 -24.14 6.45
C VAL A 366 -16.53 -22.71 6.29
N ALA A 367 -15.70 -22.44 5.28
CA ALA A 367 -15.09 -21.12 5.05
C ALA A 367 -16.09 -19.94 4.96
N PRO A 368 -17.27 -20.05 4.29
CA PRO A 368 -18.18 -18.92 4.17
C PRO A 368 -18.73 -18.38 5.51
N GLY A 369 -18.74 -19.19 6.57
CA GLY A 369 -19.23 -18.79 7.89
C GLY A 369 -18.18 -18.21 8.83
N VAL A 370 -16.95 -17.97 8.35
CA VAL A 370 -15.82 -17.43 9.14
C VAL A 370 -15.29 -16.11 8.58
N LEU A 371 -15.56 -15.82 7.31
CA LEU A 371 -15.00 -14.67 6.57
C LEU A 371 -15.99 -13.51 6.37
N MET A 372 -17.22 -13.63 6.86
CA MET A 372 -18.16 -12.51 6.93
C MET A 372 -17.98 -11.79 8.27
N PRO A 373 -17.37 -10.59 8.32
CA PRO A 373 -17.45 -9.75 9.52
C PRO A 373 -18.91 -9.32 9.75
N ASP A 374 -19.35 -9.26 11.00
CA ASP A 374 -20.73 -8.90 11.38
C ASP A 374 -21.02 -7.37 11.24
N GLY A 375 -20.49 -6.71 10.21
CA GLY A 375 -20.71 -5.29 9.90
C GLY A 375 -21.71 -5.08 8.76
N GLU A 376 -22.67 -4.17 8.92
CA GLU A 376 -23.74 -3.91 7.92
C GLU A 376 -23.35 -2.90 6.81
N GLU A 377 -22.12 -2.37 6.83
CA GLU A 377 -21.55 -1.54 5.77
C GLU A 377 -20.19 -2.14 5.35
N THR A 378 -20.14 -2.74 4.16
CA THR A 378 -18.89 -3.15 3.50
C THR A 378 -18.57 -2.17 2.38
N ASP A 379 -17.38 -1.57 2.42
CA ASP A 379 -16.88 -0.74 1.33
C ASP A 379 -16.73 -1.56 0.04
N ALA A 380 -16.80 -0.90 -1.12
CA ALA A 380 -16.67 -1.55 -2.43
C ALA A 380 -15.39 -2.42 -2.56
N LEU A 381 -14.32 -2.02 -1.87
CA LEU A 381 -13.05 -2.74 -1.80
C LEU A 381 -13.18 -4.10 -1.06
N ALA A 382 -14.01 -4.16 -0.01
CA ALA A 382 -14.30 -5.41 0.70
C ALA A 382 -15.16 -6.37 -0.13
N ASP A 383 -16.17 -5.86 -0.85
CA ASP A 383 -17.01 -6.66 -1.74
C ASP A 383 -16.19 -7.31 -2.88
N GLY A 384 -15.24 -6.57 -3.48
CA GLY A 384 -14.31 -7.11 -4.47
C GLY A 384 -13.37 -8.19 -3.92
N LEU A 385 -12.89 -8.01 -2.69
CA LEU A 385 -12.04 -8.98 -1.98
C LEU A 385 -12.82 -10.28 -1.66
N VAL A 386 -14.08 -10.16 -1.25
CA VAL A 386 -14.99 -11.29 -1.03
C VAL A 386 -15.27 -12.06 -2.32
N ALA A 387 -15.59 -11.38 -3.42
CA ALA A 387 -15.83 -12.02 -4.73
C ALA A 387 -14.61 -12.82 -5.21
N THR A 388 -13.41 -12.28 -5.02
CA THR A 388 -12.14 -12.94 -5.33
C THR A 388 -11.92 -14.21 -4.49
N VAL A 389 -12.24 -14.16 -3.19
CA VAL A 389 -12.18 -15.32 -2.28
C VAL A 389 -13.20 -16.39 -2.67
N GLU A 390 -14.42 -16.02 -3.08
CA GLU A 390 -15.43 -16.99 -3.55
C GLU A 390 -14.97 -17.75 -4.82
N SER A 391 -14.40 -17.04 -5.80
CA SER A 391 -13.83 -17.61 -7.02
C SER A 391 -12.69 -18.61 -6.72
N MET A 392 -11.83 -18.27 -5.76
CA MET A 392 -10.76 -19.14 -5.28
C MET A 392 -11.32 -20.42 -4.61
N LEU A 393 -12.34 -20.29 -3.75
CA LEU A 393 -13.00 -21.43 -3.10
C LEU A 393 -13.73 -22.34 -4.11
N GLU A 394 -14.26 -21.78 -5.20
CA GLU A 394 -14.82 -22.57 -6.29
C GLU A 394 -13.74 -23.44 -6.98
N THR A 395 -12.61 -22.82 -7.33
CA THR A 395 -11.46 -23.47 -7.97
C THR A 395 -10.85 -24.58 -7.09
N LEU A 396 -10.64 -24.32 -5.80
CA LEU A 396 -10.10 -25.28 -4.84
C LEU A 396 -11.02 -26.51 -4.65
N GLY A 397 -12.34 -26.34 -4.73
CA GLY A 397 -13.27 -27.46 -4.69
C GLY A 397 -13.09 -28.41 -5.89
N THR A 398 -12.88 -27.87 -7.09
CA THR A 398 -12.65 -28.65 -8.31
C THR A 398 -11.35 -29.46 -8.23
N GLN A 399 -10.27 -28.86 -7.71
CA GLN A 399 -9.00 -29.56 -7.49
C GLN A 399 -9.09 -30.63 -6.39
N SER A 400 -9.84 -30.37 -5.31
CA SER A 400 -10.07 -31.34 -4.23
C SER A 400 -10.79 -32.61 -4.70
N ILE A 401 -11.73 -32.48 -5.67
CA ILE A 401 -12.41 -33.61 -6.31
C ILE A 401 -11.44 -34.46 -7.13
N LEU A 402 -10.50 -33.86 -7.85
CA LEU A 402 -9.47 -34.57 -8.62
C LEU A 402 -8.49 -35.33 -7.71
N LEU A 403 -8.07 -34.72 -6.59
CA LEU A 403 -7.24 -35.38 -5.57
C LEU A 403 -7.98 -36.56 -4.91
N ALA A 404 -9.26 -36.40 -4.58
CA ALA A 404 -10.09 -37.50 -4.08
C ALA A 404 -10.17 -38.65 -5.10
N ALA A 405 -10.40 -38.34 -6.38
CA ALA A 405 -10.44 -39.33 -7.46
C ALA A 405 -9.10 -40.07 -7.63
N ALA A 406 -7.97 -39.36 -7.59
CA ALA A 406 -6.64 -39.96 -7.64
C ALA A 406 -6.37 -40.89 -6.44
N GLY A 407 -6.78 -40.48 -5.24
CA GLY A 407 -6.75 -41.32 -4.03
C GLY A 407 -7.59 -42.60 -4.19
N VAL A 408 -8.81 -42.49 -4.73
CA VAL A 408 -9.68 -43.65 -5.03
C VAL A 408 -9.02 -44.60 -6.03
N VAL A 409 -8.39 -44.09 -7.09
CA VAL A 409 -7.68 -44.90 -8.09
C VAL A 409 -6.51 -45.66 -7.47
N LEU A 410 -5.67 -45.00 -6.66
CA LEU A 410 -4.52 -45.63 -5.99
C LEU A 410 -4.95 -46.70 -4.99
N VAL A 411 -6.00 -46.44 -4.19
CA VAL A 411 -6.58 -47.44 -3.28
C VAL A 411 -7.20 -48.60 -4.08
N GLY A 412 -7.87 -48.32 -5.19
CA GLY A 412 -8.46 -49.31 -6.10
C GLY A 412 -7.41 -50.25 -6.70
N LEU A 413 -6.33 -49.71 -7.26
CA LEU A 413 -5.19 -50.47 -7.79
C LEU A 413 -4.57 -51.36 -6.71
N ALA A 414 -4.33 -50.82 -5.51
CA ALA A 414 -3.78 -51.59 -4.39
C ALA A 414 -4.75 -52.63 -3.80
N VAL A 415 -6.05 -52.59 -4.12
CA VAL A 415 -7.02 -53.64 -3.81
C VAL A 415 -7.10 -54.68 -4.94
N ALA A 416 -6.98 -54.26 -6.20
CA ALA A 416 -6.96 -55.13 -7.37
C ALA A 416 -5.73 -56.06 -7.37
N ASP A 417 -4.56 -55.50 -7.09
CA ASP A 417 -3.30 -56.21 -6.81
C ASP A 417 -3.51 -57.36 -5.80
N ARG A 418 -4.08 -57.04 -4.64
CA ARG A 418 -4.31 -58.01 -3.54
C ARG A 418 -5.24 -59.17 -3.93
N ARG A 419 -6.03 -59.02 -4.98
CA ARG A 419 -6.97 -60.04 -5.48
C ARG A 419 -6.42 -60.81 -6.67
N GLY A 420 -5.17 -60.57 -7.09
CA GLY A 420 -4.53 -61.23 -8.22
C GLY A 420 -5.02 -60.74 -9.60
N TYR A 421 -5.72 -59.61 -9.67
CA TYR A 421 -6.22 -59.09 -10.95
C TYR A 421 -5.12 -58.48 -11.83
N LEU A 422 -3.96 -58.16 -11.25
CA LEU A 422 -2.81 -57.58 -11.97
C LEU A 422 -1.76 -58.61 -12.39
N ASP A 423 -1.81 -59.84 -11.86
CA ASP A 423 -0.84 -60.92 -12.16
C ASP A 423 -0.78 -61.26 -13.66
N GLY A 424 -1.88 -61.05 -14.39
CA GLY A 424 -1.95 -61.24 -15.85
C GLY A 424 -1.32 -60.10 -16.68
N ILE A 425 -0.93 -58.99 -16.07
CA ILE A 425 -0.35 -57.81 -16.73
C ILE A 425 1.16 -57.74 -16.45
N THR A 426 1.58 -58.01 -15.21
CA THR A 426 3.00 -58.03 -14.79
C THR A 426 3.65 -59.39 -15.00
N GLY A 427 3.52 -59.95 -16.21
CA GLY A 427 3.74 -61.36 -16.52
C GLY A 427 5.01 -61.98 -15.89
N SER A 428 4.78 -62.98 -15.03
CA SER A 428 5.79 -63.84 -14.38
C SER A 428 5.59 -65.31 -14.74
#